data_AF-A0A7X9HRK5-F1
#
_entry.id   AF-A0A7X9HRK5-F1
#
_cell.length_a   1.000
_cell.length_b   1.000
_cell.length_c   1.000
_cell.angle_alpha   90.00
_cell.angle_beta   90.00
_cell.angle_gamma   90.00
#
_symmetry.space_group_name_H-M   'P 1'
#
loop_
_entity.id
_entity.type
_entity.pdbx_description
1 polymer ?
#
loop_
_entity_poly.entity_id
_entity_poly.type
_entity_poly.pdbx_seq_one_letter_code
_entity_poly.pdbx_strand_id
1 'polypeptide(L)'
;MKAKTFLVLLIIFPHCINSQTISEKRKNQILAEIYDTSAISVSIIYDIADYGLTEFLPLLDKYYHKQVLISKVTMIYTFAKLNFPKAKQYALALFDSIKAIPQNESWEEYYFQRLKVLAIALLDMNDYTMAEYIIEKGNKFKPWNDAEYQLILRRLVRNPKYRDWVKNELIRLTKDNNWDSRTYAVEYLNEFFGLEAYPYLIDMMRNDPIADTRLNLIDELGTINNKETIDFLIERMFADPVATIRGSISELLLEKYPSPTMYNKMYEYAEFETDTLYKQAANMFDYFFKISRPDSSVSIPVMLDSLSSYTEQCYDFTWLKNDQFKSELTQKIMASSNYLISKDSINCYKQIKSFQTSIQQVYSDSAGSYPKYVSKDAYKFLYYYPKYILERLPSPPNIKLEDSQGKLLPNGSLQYYEGGWKPATNNGDGTFFIDTKLKTISLRMTYEYGSQTKNNVAIGKEAIVFKTVNTKVKLIDSKGALLDTGTVQY
;
A
#
# COMPACT_ATOMS: atom_id res chain seq x y z
N MET A 1 4.24 -16.21 -27.26
CA MET A 1 3.15 -16.96 -26.57
C MET A 1 3.48 -16.94 -25.08
N LYS A 2 2.88 -16.16 -24.19
CA LYS A 2 1.52 -15.62 -24.08
C LYS A 2 1.52 -14.09 -23.99
N ALA A 3 0.57 -13.47 -24.70
CA ALA A 3 0.19 -12.08 -24.53
C ALA A 3 -0.43 -11.89 -23.13
N LYS A 4 0.09 -10.95 -22.35
CA LYS A 4 -0.56 -10.45 -21.14
C LYS A 4 -1.25 -9.14 -21.48
N THR A 5 -2.49 -9.24 -21.94
CA THR A 5 -3.50 -8.20 -21.72
C THR A 5 -4.85 -8.90 -21.68
N PHE A 6 -5.34 -9.19 -20.48
CA PHE A 6 -6.76 -9.39 -20.24
C PHE A 6 -7.04 -9.14 -18.76
N LEU A 7 -7.77 -8.06 -18.50
CA LEU A 7 -8.76 -7.91 -17.42
C LEU A 7 -8.72 -9.01 -16.34
N VAL A 8 -7.87 -8.84 -15.32
CA VAL A 8 -7.88 -9.73 -14.15
C VAL A 8 -8.73 -9.08 -13.05
N LEU A 9 -9.92 -9.65 -12.88
CA LEU A 9 -10.68 -9.62 -11.63
C LEU A 9 -9.72 -9.79 -10.45
N LEU A 10 -9.77 -8.84 -9.52
CA LEU A 10 -9.19 -8.89 -8.18
C LEU A 10 -9.70 -10.14 -7.43
N ILE A 11 -9.14 -11.30 -7.71
CA ILE A 11 -9.09 -12.43 -6.79
C ILE A 11 -7.88 -12.15 -5.93
N ILE A 12 -8.16 -11.56 -4.77
CA ILE A 12 -7.26 -11.53 -3.63
C ILE A 12 -6.90 -12.99 -3.34
N PHE A 13 -5.76 -13.46 -3.85
CA PHE A 13 -5.08 -14.59 -3.24
C PHE A 13 -4.54 -14.06 -1.91
N PRO A 14 -5.07 -14.49 -0.76
CA PRO A 14 -4.29 -14.33 0.46
C PRO A 14 -2.94 -15.00 0.21
N HIS A 15 -1.87 -14.29 0.57
CA HIS A 15 -0.61 -14.93 0.91
C HIS A 15 -0.92 -15.94 2.02
N CYS A 16 -1.31 -17.15 1.64
CA CYS A 16 -1.24 -18.29 2.50
C CYS A 16 0.24 -18.58 2.67
N ILE A 17 0.83 -18.02 3.72
CA ILE A 17 1.88 -18.71 4.46
C ILE A 17 1.21 -19.96 5.03
N ASN A 18 1.00 -20.97 4.18
CA ASN A 18 0.78 -22.32 4.66
C ASN A 18 2.18 -22.84 4.97
N SER A 19 2.59 -22.76 6.24
CA SER A 19 3.50 -23.79 6.75
C SER A 19 2.74 -25.11 6.62
N GLN A 20 2.84 -25.78 5.48
CA GLN A 20 2.31 -27.13 5.35
C GLN A 20 3.10 -27.99 6.32
N THR A 21 2.48 -28.36 7.44
CA THR A 21 3.03 -29.36 8.35
C THR A 21 3.24 -30.65 7.57
N ILE A 22 4.49 -31.11 7.47
CA ILE A 22 4.83 -32.35 6.79
C ILE A 22 4.10 -33.54 7.44
N SER A 23 3.58 -34.47 6.63
CA SER A 23 2.90 -35.66 7.16
C SER A 23 3.89 -36.62 7.84
N GLU A 24 3.45 -37.31 8.90
CA GLU A 24 4.24 -38.38 9.55
C GLU A 24 4.65 -39.49 8.58
N LYS A 25 3.78 -39.80 7.61
CA LYS A 25 4.12 -40.73 6.52
C LYS A 25 5.35 -40.27 5.74
N ARG A 26 5.43 -38.97 5.41
CA ARG A 26 6.59 -38.41 4.70
C ARG A 26 7.84 -38.35 5.59
N LYS A 27 7.70 -38.04 6.89
CA LYS A 27 8.82 -38.12 7.84
C LYS A 27 9.40 -39.53 7.93
N ASN A 28 8.55 -40.55 8.00
CA ASN A 28 8.99 -41.95 8.02
C ASN A 28 9.66 -42.39 6.70
N GLN A 29 9.21 -41.86 5.56
CA GLN A 29 9.89 -42.07 4.27
C GLN A 29 11.29 -41.45 4.25
N ILE A 30 11.41 -40.19 4.71
CA ILE A 30 12.70 -39.50 4.83
C ILE A 30 13.66 -40.31 5.71
N LEU A 31 13.16 -40.79 6.87
CA LEU A 31 13.96 -41.60 7.79
C LEU A 31 14.45 -42.90 7.14
N ALA A 32 13.56 -43.64 6.47
CA ALA A 32 13.88 -44.91 5.83
C ALA A 32 14.97 -44.75 4.75
N GLU A 33 14.87 -43.71 3.91
CA GLU A 33 15.80 -43.50 2.80
C GLU A 33 17.21 -43.13 3.26
N ILE A 34 17.33 -42.35 4.36
CA ILE A 34 18.62 -42.01 4.95
C ILE A 34 19.32 -43.25 5.55
N TYR A 35 18.58 -44.23 6.04
CA TYR A 35 19.15 -45.46 6.60
C TYR A 35 19.55 -46.50 5.55
N ASP A 36 18.83 -46.56 4.42
CA ASP A 36 18.96 -47.63 3.43
C ASP A 36 20.04 -47.38 2.37
N THR A 37 20.50 -46.13 2.18
CA THR A 37 21.33 -45.77 1.03
C THR A 37 22.74 -45.28 1.39
N SER A 38 23.73 -45.72 0.61
CA SER A 38 25.08 -45.11 0.60
C SER A 38 25.08 -43.72 -0.05
N ALA A 39 24.05 -43.39 -0.84
CA ALA A 39 23.86 -42.12 -1.53
C ALA A 39 22.44 -41.59 -1.27
N ILE A 40 22.33 -40.65 -0.32
CA ILE A 40 21.08 -39.97 0.02
C ILE A 40 20.68 -39.09 -1.16
N SER A 41 19.41 -39.21 -1.59
CA SER A 41 18.86 -38.41 -2.68
C SER A 41 18.85 -36.92 -2.34
N VAL A 42 19.22 -36.10 -3.33
CA VAL A 42 19.17 -34.63 -3.25
C VAL A 42 17.76 -34.14 -2.94
N SER A 43 16.72 -34.82 -3.45
CA SER A 43 15.32 -34.46 -3.17
C SER A 43 14.98 -34.59 -1.69
N ILE A 44 15.46 -35.62 -1.00
CA ILE A 44 15.23 -35.80 0.44
C ILE A 44 15.94 -34.72 1.25
N ILE A 45 17.16 -34.37 0.84
CA ILE A 45 17.94 -33.34 1.50
C ILE A 45 17.25 -31.96 1.36
N TYR A 46 16.62 -31.68 0.21
CA TYR A 46 15.80 -30.48 0.01
C TYR A 46 14.52 -30.50 0.83
N ASP A 47 13.79 -31.62 0.90
CA ASP A 47 12.60 -31.74 1.76
C ASP A 47 12.92 -31.38 3.21
N ILE A 48 14.04 -31.89 3.75
CA ILE A 48 14.51 -31.55 5.10
C ILE A 48 14.72 -30.04 5.24
N ALA A 49 15.34 -29.40 4.25
CA ALA A 49 15.63 -27.98 4.23
C ALA A 49 14.35 -27.12 4.11
N ASP A 50 13.39 -27.54 3.31
CA ASP A 50 12.18 -26.78 2.98
C ASP A 50 11.12 -26.89 4.08
N TYR A 51 11.03 -28.05 4.74
CA TYR A 51 10.15 -28.25 5.90
C TYR A 51 10.81 -27.91 7.25
N GLY A 52 12.08 -27.47 7.27
CA GLY A 52 12.74 -27.03 8.50
C GLY A 52 13.03 -28.16 9.50
N LEU A 53 13.29 -29.38 9.02
CA LEU A 53 13.33 -30.59 9.86
C LEU A 53 14.69 -30.77 10.56
N THR A 54 14.95 -29.94 11.56
CA THR A 54 16.21 -29.93 12.32
C THR A 54 16.55 -31.26 13.00
N GLU A 55 15.55 -32.10 13.27
CA GLU A 55 15.72 -33.42 13.88
C GLU A 55 16.54 -34.41 13.01
N PHE A 56 16.61 -34.20 11.70
CA PHE A 56 17.39 -35.06 10.78
C PHE A 56 18.85 -34.63 10.62
N LEU A 57 19.26 -33.46 11.15
CA LEU A 57 20.62 -32.93 10.98
C LEU A 57 21.72 -33.85 11.54
N PRO A 58 21.58 -34.46 12.75
CA PRO A 58 22.59 -35.38 13.26
C PRO A 58 22.76 -36.63 12.38
N LEU A 59 21.66 -37.07 11.76
CA LEU A 59 21.67 -38.24 10.87
C LEU A 59 22.35 -37.92 9.54
N LEU A 60 22.07 -36.75 8.97
CA LEU A 60 22.81 -36.24 7.81
C LEU A 60 24.31 -36.09 8.14
N ASP A 61 24.66 -35.53 9.31
CA ASP A 61 26.06 -35.39 9.75
C ASP A 61 26.80 -36.73 9.78
N LYS A 62 26.16 -37.76 10.35
CA LYS A 62 26.70 -39.14 10.42
C LYS A 62 27.09 -39.71 9.05
N TYR A 63 26.32 -39.40 8.01
CA TYR A 63 26.53 -39.98 6.67
C TYR A 63 27.25 -39.05 5.70
N TYR A 64 27.47 -37.79 6.05
CA TYR A 64 28.06 -36.75 5.19
C TYR A 64 29.31 -37.21 4.45
N HIS A 65 30.29 -37.79 5.16
CA HIS A 65 31.57 -38.16 4.56
C HIS A 65 31.45 -39.26 3.48
N LYS A 66 30.41 -40.10 3.56
CA LYS A 66 30.14 -41.19 2.60
C LYS A 66 29.46 -40.72 1.32
N GLN A 67 28.94 -39.48 1.31
CA GLN A 67 28.15 -38.98 0.20
C GLN A 67 29.00 -38.54 -0.99
N VAL A 68 28.38 -38.60 -2.18
CA VAL A 68 28.91 -38.03 -3.43
C VAL A 68 28.87 -36.50 -3.39
N LEU A 69 29.64 -35.84 -4.27
CA LEU A 69 29.82 -34.39 -4.26
C LEU A 69 28.49 -33.62 -4.30
N ILE A 70 27.55 -34.00 -5.18
CA ILE A 70 26.27 -33.29 -5.30
C ILE A 70 25.50 -33.33 -3.97
N SER A 71 25.35 -34.50 -3.36
CA SER A 71 24.68 -34.65 -2.06
C SER A 71 25.44 -33.93 -0.95
N LYS A 72 26.78 -33.94 -0.96
CA LYS A 72 27.59 -33.16 0.01
C LYS A 72 27.29 -31.67 -0.06
N VAL A 73 27.27 -31.10 -1.26
CA VAL A 73 26.96 -29.67 -1.47
C VAL A 73 25.53 -29.34 -1.01
N THR A 74 24.54 -30.17 -1.38
CA THR A 74 23.16 -29.97 -0.94
C THR A 74 23.03 -30.11 0.58
N MET A 75 23.71 -31.08 1.21
CA MET A 75 23.72 -31.23 2.67
C MET A 75 24.32 -30.01 3.36
N ILE A 76 25.41 -29.44 2.85
CA ILE A 76 26.01 -28.21 3.39
C ILE A 76 25.06 -27.03 3.28
N TYR A 77 24.36 -26.89 2.15
CA TYR A 77 23.32 -25.88 1.99
C TYR A 77 22.20 -26.06 3.03
N THR A 78 21.70 -27.30 3.21
CA THR A 78 20.69 -27.62 4.24
C THR A 78 21.21 -27.34 5.66
N PHE A 79 22.47 -27.71 5.94
CA PHE A 79 23.14 -27.43 7.21
C PHE A 79 23.20 -25.92 7.47
N ALA A 80 23.56 -25.11 6.48
CA ALA A 80 23.58 -23.66 6.61
C ALA A 80 22.17 -23.08 6.85
N LYS A 81 21.19 -23.48 6.02
CA LYS A 81 19.79 -23.01 6.12
C LYS A 81 19.16 -23.33 7.47
N LEU A 82 19.52 -24.46 8.07
CA LEU A 82 19.00 -24.92 9.37
C LEU A 82 19.95 -24.63 10.55
N ASN A 83 20.94 -23.75 10.36
CA ASN A 83 21.88 -23.30 11.39
C ASN A 83 22.66 -24.43 12.10
N PHE A 84 23.04 -25.47 11.35
CA PHE A 84 23.86 -26.56 11.88
C PHE A 84 25.29 -26.07 12.20
N PRO A 85 25.83 -26.32 13.41
CA PRO A 85 27.09 -25.72 13.84
C PRO A 85 28.31 -26.03 12.96
N LYS A 86 28.37 -27.19 12.32
CA LYS A 86 29.50 -27.61 11.48
C LYS A 86 29.37 -27.17 10.01
N ALA A 87 28.28 -26.50 9.62
CA ALA A 87 28.00 -26.13 8.23
C ALA A 87 29.18 -25.39 7.58
N LYS A 88 29.68 -24.35 8.26
CA LYS A 88 30.82 -23.54 7.81
C LYS A 88 32.09 -24.36 7.65
N GLN A 89 32.42 -25.21 8.62
CA GLN A 89 33.60 -26.06 8.57
C GLN A 89 33.55 -27.01 7.38
N TYR A 90 32.41 -27.67 7.16
CA TYR A 90 32.23 -28.57 6.02
C TYR A 90 32.29 -27.84 4.68
N ALA A 91 31.74 -26.63 4.62
CA ALA A 91 31.78 -25.82 3.43
C ALA A 91 33.23 -25.48 3.01
N LEU A 92 34.04 -24.97 3.94
CA LEU A 92 35.42 -24.60 3.68
C LEU A 92 36.28 -25.82 3.33
N ALA A 93 36.13 -26.92 4.06
CA ALA A 93 36.87 -28.15 3.79
C ALA A 93 36.54 -28.73 2.39
N LEU A 94 35.27 -28.67 1.97
CA LEU A 94 34.88 -29.11 0.63
C LEU A 94 35.42 -28.17 -0.46
N PHE A 95 35.40 -26.86 -0.22
CA PHE A 95 35.98 -25.88 -1.15
C PHE A 95 37.47 -26.12 -1.37
N ASP A 96 38.25 -26.33 -0.30
CA ASP A 96 39.68 -26.63 -0.40
C ASP A 96 39.95 -27.95 -1.15
N SER A 97 39.12 -28.96 -0.89
CA SER A 97 39.20 -30.25 -1.60
C SER A 97 38.98 -30.11 -3.10
N ILE A 98 38.00 -29.30 -3.53
CA ILE A 98 37.70 -29.09 -4.96
C ILE A 98 38.79 -28.29 -5.65
N LYS A 99 39.34 -27.25 -5.01
CA LYS A 99 40.45 -26.46 -5.56
C LYS A 99 41.71 -27.28 -5.80
N ALA A 100 41.95 -28.30 -4.99
CA ALA A 100 43.13 -29.17 -5.11
C ALA A 100 43.06 -30.16 -6.29
N ILE A 101 41.88 -30.37 -6.88
CA ILE A 101 41.71 -31.26 -8.03
C ILE A 101 42.30 -30.59 -9.27
N PRO A 102 43.23 -31.24 -10.02
CA PRO A 102 43.72 -30.72 -11.29
C PRO A 102 42.56 -30.54 -12.27
N GLN A 103 42.29 -29.30 -12.65
CA GLN A 103 41.16 -28.96 -13.51
C GLN A 103 41.61 -28.98 -14.98
N ASN A 104 40.98 -29.83 -15.80
CA ASN A 104 40.88 -29.56 -17.23
C ASN A 104 39.61 -28.75 -17.51
N GLU A 105 39.48 -28.14 -18.69
CA GLU A 105 38.40 -27.19 -18.98
C GLU A 105 36.99 -27.77 -18.72
N SER A 106 36.73 -29.02 -19.12
CA SER A 106 35.41 -29.65 -18.94
C SER A 106 35.07 -29.94 -17.47
N TRP A 107 36.06 -30.34 -16.66
CA TRP A 107 35.84 -30.57 -15.24
C TRP A 107 35.69 -29.26 -14.47
N GLU A 108 36.41 -28.20 -14.88
CA GLU A 108 36.38 -26.91 -14.21
C GLU A 108 34.97 -26.29 -14.20
N GLU A 109 34.27 -26.35 -15.34
CA GLU A 109 32.88 -25.91 -15.44
C GLU A 109 31.95 -26.77 -14.57
N TYR A 110 32.10 -28.10 -14.61
CA TYR A 110 31.31 -29.01 -13.78
C TYR A 110 31.44 -28.70 -12.28
N TYR A 111 32.66 -28.49 -11.79
CA TYR A 111 32.89 -28.14 -10.39
C TYR A 111 32.41 -26.72 -10.07
N PHE A 112 32.59 -25.77 -10.98
CA PHE A 112 32.09 -24.41 -10.79
C PHE A 112 30.58 -24.38 -10.53
N GLN A 113 29.80 -25.17 -11.28
CA GLN A 113 28.35 -25.30 -11.07
C GLN A 113 28.00 -25.75 -9.64
N ARG A 114 28.82 -26.61 -9.03
CA ARG A 114 28.64 -27.08 -7.64
C ARG A 114 29.11 -26.05 -6.61
N LEU A 115 30.17 -25.32 -6.92
CA LEU A 115 30.73 -24.29 -6.05
C LEU A 115 29.79 -23.09 -5.88
N LYS A 116 28.89 -22.80 -6.83
CA LYS A 116 27.87 -21.75 -6.67
C LYS A 116 26.95 -22.01 -5.47
N VAL A 117 26.42 -23.22 -5.33
CA VAL A 117 25.54 -23.60 -4.21
C VAL A 117 26.30 -23.54 -2.87
N LEU A 118 27.57 -23.97 -2.88
CA LEU A 118 28.45 -23.86 -1.73
C LEU A 118 28.72 -22.40 -1.33
N ALA A 119 28.94 -21.54 -2.32
CA ALA A 119 29.15 -20.11 -2.11
C ALA A 119 27.90 -19.45 -1.53
N ILE A 120 26.71 -19.79 -2.02
CA ILE A 120 25.42 -19.32 -1.46
C ILE A 120 25.33 -19.68 0.03
N ALA A 121 25.65 -20.93 0.40
CA ALA A 121 25.61 -21.38 1.79
C ALA A 121 26.59 -20.59 2.69
N LEU A 122 27.83 -20.38 2.25
CA LEU A 122 28.80 -19.55 2.97
C LEU A 122 28.35 -18.11 3.11
N LEU A 123 27.84 -17.51 2.04
CA LEU A 123 27.37 -16.14 2.02
C LEU A 123 26.14 -15.92 2.93
N ASP A 124 25.25 -16.92 3.05
CA ASP A 124 24.14 -16.89 4.01
C ASP A 124 24.63 -16.94 5.47
N MET A 125 25.80 -17.52 5.71
CA MET A 125 26.51 -17.48 7.00
C MET A 125 27.41 -16.23 7.16
N ASN A 126 27.26 -15.21 6.29
CA ASN A 126 28.11 -14.02 6.21
C ASN A 126 29.61 -14.32 6.02
N ASP A 127 29.94 -15.45 5.39
CA ASP A 127 31.31 -15.81 5.05
C ASP A 127 31.57 -15.55 3.56
N TYR A 128 32.57 -14.71 3.29
CA TYR A 128 32.92 -14.25 1.95
C TYR A 128 34.22 -14.88 1.42
N THR A 129 34.71 -15.97 2.05
CA THR A 129 35.99 -16.61 1.70
C THR A 129 36.02 -17.07 0.24
N MET A 130 34.88 -17.48 -0.31
CA MET A 130 34.77 -17.94 -1.70
C MET A 130 34.51 -16.81 -2.72
N ALA A 131 34.25 -15.58 -2.27
CA ALA A 131 33.72 -14.52 -3.14
C ALA A 131 34.63 -14.21 -4.33
N GLU A 132 35.93 -13.96 -4.10
CA GLU A 132 36.89 -13.65 -5.16
C GLU A 132 37.03 -14.80 -6.17
N TYR A 133 37.12 -16.03 -5.67
CA TYR A 133 37.23 -17.22 -6.52
C TYR A 133 36.00 -17.38 -7.41
N ILE A 134 34.80 -17.19 -6.84
CA ILE A 134 33.54 -17.29 -7.56
C ILE A 134 33.42 -16.17 -8.61
N ILE A 135 33.83 -14.95 -8.29
CA ILE A 135 33.87 -13.83 -9.24
C ILE A 135 34.84 -14.13 -10.39
N GLU A 136 36.05 -14.60 -10.10
CA GLU A 136 37.06 -14.96 -11.11
C GLU A 136 36.53 -16.04 -12.06
N LYS A 137 36.03 -17.16 -11.53
CA LYS A 137 35.49 -18.26 -12.33
C LYS A 137 34.21 -17.87 -13.08
N GLY A 138 33.33 -17.10 -12.45
CA GLY A 138 32.12 -16.59 -13.08
C GLY A 138 32.42 -15.69 -14.28
N ASN A 139 33.47 -14.87 -14.21
CA ASN A 139 33.92 -14.08 -15.35
C ASN A 139 34.50 -14.94 -16.49
N LYS A 140 35.18 -16.05 -16.17
CA LYS A 140 35.69 -17.00 -17.17
C LYS A 140 34.56 -17.71 -17.91
N PHE A 141 33.49 -18.10 -17.22
CA PHE A 141 32.37 -18.88 -17.75
C PHE A 141 31.15 -18.03 -18.12
N LYS A 142 31.34 -16.78 -18.58
CA LYS A 142 30.21 -15.94 -19.04
C LYS A 142 29.51 -16.55 -20.26
N PRO A 143 28.17 -16.37 -20.42
CA PRO A 143 27.29 -15.57 -19.57
C PRO A 143 26.92 -16.30 -18.27
N TRP A 144 27.08 -15.59 -17.16
CA TRP A 144 26.63 -16.05 -15.85
C TRP A 144 25.25 -15.44 -15.62
N ASN A 145 24.19 -16.22 -15.78
CA ASN A 145 22.83 -15.69 -15.70
C ASN A 145 21.77 -16.70 -15.24
N ASP A 146 22.23 -17.76 -14.58
CA ASP A 146 21.36 -18.74 -13.92
C ASP A 146 20.83 -18.24 -12.55
N ALA A 147 19.90 -19.00 -11.99
CA ALA A 147 19.27 -18.67 -10.72
C ALA A 147 20.27 -18.61 -9.55
N GLU A 148 21.30 -19.47 -9.53
CA GLU A 148 22.31 -19.40 -8.47
C GLU A 148 23.11 -18.10 -8.54
N TYR A 149 23.36 -17.58 -9.74
CA TYR A 149 24.05 -16.31 -9.88
C TYR A 149 23.30 -15.15 -9.26
N GLN A 150 22.01 -15.04 -9.57
CA GLN A 150 21.13 -14.04 -8.98
C GLN A 150 21.22 -14.10 -7.45
N LEU A 151 21.15 -15.31 -6.87
CA LEU A 151 21.27 -15.51 -5.43
C LEU A 151 22.64 -15.08 -4.87
N ILE A 152 23.73 -15.28 -5.62
CA ILE A 152 25.07 -14.85 -5.24
C ILE A 152 25.18 -13.32 -5.24
N LEU A 153 24.73 -12.64 -6.30
CA LEU A 153 24.75 -11.17 -6.38
C LEU A 153 24.00 -10.53 -5.21
N ARG A 154 22.79 -11.03 -4.90
CA ARG A 154 21.96 -10.60 -3.76
C ARG A 154 22.66 -10.70 -2.41
N ARG A 155 23.63 -11.60 -2.26
CA ARG A 155 24.36 -11.80 -1.01
C ARG A 155 25.68 -11.05 -1.00
N LEU A 156 26.40 -11.02 -2.12
CA LEU A 156 27.66 -10.29 -2.24
C LEU A 156 27.48 -8.80 -1.95
N VAL A 157 26.36 -8.21 -2.39
CA VAL A 157 26.06 -6.78 -2.19
C VAL A 157 25.99 -6.37 -0.72
N ARG A 158 25.74 -7.31 0.20
CA ARG A 158 25.69 -7.07 1.66
C ARG A 158 27.06 -6.70 2.24
N ASN A 159 28.15 -7.04 1.53
CA ASN A 159 29.50 -6.68 1.94
C ASN A 159 30.00 -5.47 1.14
N PRO A 160 30.38 -4.37 1.82
CA PRO A 160 30.84 -3.14 1.17
C PRO A 160 31.97 -3.36 0.14
N LYS A 161 32.84 -4.34 0.37
CA LYS A 161 33.96 -4.66 -0.54
C LYS A 161 33.49 -5.02 -1.96
N TYR A 162 32.37 -5.72 -2.09
CA TYR A 162 31.88 -6.21 -3.39
C TYR A 162 30.76 -5.34 -3.98
N ARG A 163 30.32 -4.31 -3.27
CA ARG A 163 29.14 -3.52 -3.63
C ARG A 163 29.27 -2.85 -5.00
N ASP A 164 30.40 -2.21 -5.30
CA ASP A 164 30.60 -1.57 -6.61
C ASP A 164 30.77 -2.58 -7.74
N TRP A 165 31.41 -3.72 -7.47
CA TRP A 165 31.49 -4.81 -8.44
C TRP A 165 30.09 -5.35 -8.80
N VAL A 166 29.26 -5.61 -7.78
CA VAL A 166 27.87 -6.06 -7.99
C VAL A 166 27.07 -5.03 -8.77
N LYS A 167 27.18 -3.73 -8.45
CA LYS A 167 26.52 -2.65 -9.19
C LYS A 167 26.85 -2.70 -10.68
N ASN A 168 28.13 -2.73 -11.01
CA ASN A 168 28.59 -2.73 -12.40
C ASN A 168 28.16 -4.00 -13.16
N GLU A 169 28.16 -5.14 -12.48
CA GLU A 169 27.74 -6.39 -13.07
C GLU A 169 26.22 -6.46 -13.28
N LEU A 170 25.40 -5.88 -12.40
CA LEU A 170 23.97 -5.70 -12.63
C LEU A 170 23.72 -4.76 -13.82
N ILE A 171 24.44 -3.64 -13.94
CA ILE A 171 24.36 -2.74 -15.11
C ILE A 171 24.74 -3.45 -16.41
N ARG A 172 25.67 -4.42 -16.36
CA ARG A 172 25.98 -5.27 -17.52
C ARG A 172 24.81 -6.20 -17.85
N LEU A 173 24.20 -6.81 -16.84
CA LEU A 173 23.08 -7.75 -16.99
C LEU A 173 21.80 -7.09 -17.51
N THR A 174 21.58 -5.80 -17.26
CA THR A 174 20.46 -5.07 -17.89
C THR A 174 20.56 -5.01 -19.42
N LYS A 175 21.74 -5.25 -19.97
CA LYS A 175 22.02 -5.29 -21.41
C LYS A 175 22.15 -6.72 -21.97
N ASP A 176 21.89 -7.74 -21.17
CA ASP A 176 21.94 -9.13 -21.61
C ASP A 176 20.81 -9.44 -22.62
N ASN A 177 20.98 -10.50 -23.41
CA ASN A 177 19.96 -11.02 -24.33
C ASN A 177 18.87 -11.81 -23.59
N ASN A 178 19.18 -12.33 -22.40
CA ASN A 178 18.25 -13.10 -21.58
C ASN A 178 17.30 -12.16 -20.81
N TRP A 179 15.99 -12.34 -20.98
CA TRP A 179 14.98 -11.48 -20.36
C TRP A 179 14.95 -11.59 -18.83
N ASP A 180 15.09 -12.79 -18.26
CA ASP A 180 15.10 -12.99 -16.80
C ASP A 180 16.25 -12.21 -16.15
N SER A 181 17.40 -12.19 -16.85
CA SER A 181 18.62 -11.48 -16.43
C SER A 181 18.44 -10.00 -16.32
N ARG A 182 17.80 -9.41 -17.34
CA ARG A 182 17.52 -7.98 -17.38
C ARG A 182 16.56 -7.61 -16.25
N THR A 183 15.51 -8.42 -16.06
CA THR A 183 14.46 -8.19 -15.07
C THR A 183 15.02 -8.15 -13.65
N TYR A 184 15.70 -9.21 -13.19
CA TYR A 184 16.24 -9.19 -11.83
C TYR A 184 17.36 -8.17 -11.67
N ALA A 185 18.10 -7.85 -12.73
CA ALA A 185 19.16 -6.86 -12.65
C ALA A 185 18.60 -5.45 -12.38
N VAL A 186 17.50 -5.09 -13.04
CA VAL A 186 16.78 -3.83 -12.81
C VAL A 186 16.20 -3.80 -11.40
N GLU A 187 15.53 -4.85 -10.96
CA GLU A 187 15.00 -4.99 -9.59
C GLU A 187 16.10 -4.80 -8.53
N TYR A 188 17.24 -5.49 -8.69
CA TYR A 188 18.34 -5.44 -7.72
C TYR A 188 19.10 -4.11 -7.74
N LEU A 189 19.20 -3.45 -8.89
CA LEU A 189 19.74 -2.09 -8.97
C LEU A 189 18.91 -1.15 -8.12
N ASN A 190 17.58 -1.23 -8.21
CA ASN A 190 16.70 -0.42 -7.38
C ASN A 190 16.75 -0.83 -5.90
N GLU A 191 16.60 -2.13 -5.58
CA GLU A 191 16.59 -2.67 -4.20
C GLU A 191 17.85 -2.30 -3.40
N PHE A 192 19.05 -2.42 -4.00
CA PHE A 192 20.31 -2.28 -3.27
C PHE A 192 21.03 -0.94 -3.46
N PHE A 193 20.69 -0.19 -4.52
CA PHE A 193 21.40 1.04 -4.87
C PHE A 193 20.47 2.26 -4.98
N GLY A 194 19.17 2.09 -5.17
CA GLY A 194 18.17 3.16 -5.17
C GLY A 194 18.61 4.37 -6.00
N LEU A 195 18.79 5.52 -5.35
CA LEU A 195 19.21 6.78 -5.99
C LEU A 195 20.57 6.69 -6.69
N GLU A 196 21.50 5.81 -6.28
CA GLU A 196 22.78 5.63 -6.98
C GLU A 196 22.59 4.97 -8.36
N ALA A 197 21.57 4.12 -8.51
CA ALA A 197 21.25 3.47 -9.78
C ALA A 197 20.37 4.35 -10.68
N TYR A 198 19.73 5.38 -10.11
CA TYR A 198 18.73 6.19 -10.80
C TYR A 198 19.17 6.72 -12.18
N PRO A 199 20.39 7.29 -12.36
CA PRO A 199 20.83 7.76 -13.68
C PRO A 199 20.86 6.67 -14.75
N TYR A 200 21.15 5.42 -14.36
CA TYR A 200 21.15 4.28 -15.27
C TYR A 200 19.74 3.82 -15.60
N LEU A 201 18.83 3.80 -14.62
CA LEU A 201 17.44 3.40 -14.82
C LEU A 201 16.70 4.37 -15.76
N ILE A 202 16.91 5.69 -15.61
CA ILE A 202 16.29 6.69 -16.50
C ILE A 202 16.89 6.65 -17.92
N ASP A 203 18.20 6.45 -18.06
CA ASP A 203 18.85 6.28 -19.37
C ASP A 203 18.28 5.06 -20.10
N MET A 204 18.17 3.94 -19.39
CA MET A 204 17.58 2.72 -19.92
C MET A 204 16.11 2.92 -20.31
N MET A 205 15.32 3.61 -19.49
CA MET A 205 13.93 3.94 -19.81
C MET A 205 13.79 4.86 -21.04
N ARG A 206 14.80 5.69 -21.36
CA ARG A 206 14.79 6.51 -22.58
C ARG A 206 15.23 5.74 -23.82
N ASN A 207 16.27 4.92 -23.67
CA ASN A 207 17.09 4.49 -24.80
C ASN A 207 17.02 2.98 -25.08
N ASP A 208 16.49 2.17 -24.16
CA ASP A 208 16.45 0.73 -24.37
C ASP A 208 15.48 0.36 -25.51
N PRO A 209 15.91 -0.38 -26.54
CA PRO A 209 15.06 -0.70 -27.68
C PRO A 209 13.94 -1.69 -27.34
N ILE A 210 14.08 -2.47 -26.25
CA ILE A 210 13.15 -3.52 -25.87
C ILE A 210 12.05 -2.95 -24.98
N ALA A 211 10.86 -2.81 -25.54
CA ALA A 211 9.69 -2.29 -24.84
C ALA A 211 9.39 -3.07 -23.55
N ASP A 212 9.46 -4.40 -23.55
CA ASP A 212 9.21 -5.22 -22.36
C ASP A 212 10.18 -4.91 -21.21
N THR A 213 11.41 -4.48 -21.53
CA THR A 213 12.37 -4.08 -20.48
C THR A 213 12.04 -2.69 -19.93
N ARG A 214 11.62 -1.77 -20.80
CA ARG A 214 11.10 -0.45 -20.38
C ARG A 214 9.83 -0.59 -19.52
N LEU A 215 8.97 -1.56 -19.84
CA LEU A 215 7.77 -1.84 -19.06
C LEU A 215 8.13 -2.25 -17.62
N ASN A 216 9.11 -3.15 -17.44
CA ASN A 216 9.59 -3.55 -16.12
C ASN A 216 10.19 -2.38 -15.32
N LEU A 217 10.79 -1.40 -15.99
CA LEU A 217 11.35 -0.21 -15.33
C LEU A 217 10.28 0.72 -14.75
N ILE A 218 9.05 0.72 -15.26
CA ILE A 218 7.98 1.61 -14.80
C ILE A 218 7.67 1.35 -13.33
N ASP A 219 7.49 0.09 -12.95
CA ASP A 219 7.17 -0.28 -11.56
C ASP A 219 8.30 0.09 -10.60
N GLU A 220 9.54 -0.17 -11.00
CA GLU A 220 10.75 0.14 -10.23
C GLU A 220 10.93 1.65 -10.04
N LEU A 221 10.84 2.42 -11.13
CA LEU A 221 10.87 3.89 -11.04
C LEU A 221 9.70 4.42 -10.20
N GLY A 222 8.52 3.78 -10.29
CA GLY A 222 7.36 4.09 -9.45
C GLY A 222 7.55 3.80 -7.95
N THR A 223 8.62 3.14 -7.53
CA THR A 223 8.98 3.03 -6.10
C THR A 223 9.82 4.22 -5.63
N ILE A 224 10.48 4.93 -6.56
CA ILE A 224 11.32 6.10 -6.29
C ILE A 224 10.43 7.35 -6.23
N ASN A 225 9.76 7.52 -5.09
CA ASN A 225 8.81 8.61 -4.86
C ASN A 225 9.49 9.97 -4.63
N ASN A 226 9.94 10.61 -5.71
CA ASN A 226 10.42 11.99 -5.71
C ASN A 226 9.88 12.75 -6.91
N LYS A 227 9.94 14.09 -6.84
CA LYS A 227 9.42 14.97 -7.89
C LYS A 227 10.09 14.75 -9.24
N GLU A 228 11.41 14.52 -9.27
CA GLU A 228 12.18 14.34 -10.50
C GLU A 228 11.72 13.09 -11.27
N THR A 229 11.50 11.97 -10.58
CA THR A 229 10.97 10.73 -11.16
C THR A 229 9.54 10.91 -11.67
N ILE A 230 8.69 11.61 -10.92
CA ILE A 230 7.31 11.88 -11.36
C ILE A 230 7.33 12.74 -12.63
N ASP A 231 8.12 13.82 -12.65
CA ASP A 231 8.24 14.70 -13.82
C ASP A 231 8.82 13.94 -15.02
N PHE A 232 9.81 13.06 -14.82
CA PHE A 232 10.36 12.18 -15.86
C PHE A 232 9.33 11.19 -16.42
N LEU A 233 8.55 10.55 -15.55
CA LEU A 233 7.49 9.63 -15.97
C LEU A 233 6.40 10.38 -16.74
N ILE A 234 5.98 11.57 -16.30
CA ILE A 234 5.05 12.42 -17.06
C ILE A 234 5.62 12.71 -18.47
N GLU A 235 6.89 13.08 -18.56
CA GLU A 235 7.53 13.33 -19.87
C GLU A 235 7.52 12.07 -20.75
N ARG A 236 7.79 10.89 -20.17
CA ARG A 236 7.75 9.62 -20.90
C ARG A 236 6.34 9.21 -21.32
N MET A 237 5.32 9.51 -20.52
CA MET A 237 3.92 9.29 -20.86
C MET A 237 3.51 9.98 -22.17
N PHE A 238 4.15 11.10 -22.54
CA PHE A 238 3.84 11.84 -23.76
C PHE A 238 4.83 11.61 -24.92
N ALA A 239 5.94 10.93 -24.69
CA ALA A 239 6.99 10.85 -25.71
C ALA A 239 7.65 9.47 -25.89
N ASP A 240 7.32 8.45 -25.10
CA ASP A 240 7.73 7.08 -25.45
C ASP A 240 7.03 6.64 -26.76
N PRO A 241 7.74 6.00 -27.71
CA PRO A 241 7.15 5.59 -28.99
C PRO A 241 6.10 4.49 -28.85
N VAL A 242 6.12 3.70 -27.77
CA VAL A 242 5.26 2.53 -27.58
C VAL A 242 4.04 2.88 -26.72
N ALA A 243 2.84 2.69 -27.27
CA ALA A 243 1.59 3.02 -26.60
C ALA A 243 1.38 2.27 -25.28
N THR A 244 1.78 1.00 -25.21
CA THR A 244 1.77 0.21 -23.96
C THR A 244 2.57 0.88 -22.84
N ILE A 245 3.73 1.44 -23.16
CA ILE A 245 4.58 2.12 -22.17
C ILE A 245 3.89 3.39 -21.68
N ARG A 246 3.39 4.22 -22.59
CA ARG A 246 2.65 5.44 -22.24
C ARG A 246 1.43 5.13 -21.37
N GLY A 247 0.66 4.10 -21.74
CA GLY A 247 -0.50 3.62 -21.00
C GLY A 247 -0.14 3.17 -19.59
N SER A 248 0.87 2.30 -19.45
CA SER A 248 1.32 1.81 -18.14
C SER A 248 1.87 2.92 -17.25
N ILE A 249 2.57 3.91 -17.80
CA ILE A 249 2.99 5.09 -17.04
C ILE A 249 1.76 5.89 -16.56
N SER A 250 0.78 6.11 -17.44
CA SER A 250 -0.43 6.86 -17.07
C SER A 250 -1.19 6.20 -15.91
N GLU A 251 -1.31 4.87 -15.95
CA GLU A 251 -1.96 4.08 -14.90
C GLU A 251 -1.19 4.17 -13.58
N LEU A 252 0.14 3.93 -13.61
CA LEU A 252 1.00 4.04 -12.44
C LEU A 252 0.90 5.43 -11.79
N LEU A 253 1.00 6.49 -12.60
CA LEU A 253 0.97 7.86 -12.12
C LEU A 253 -0.36 8.20 -11.45
N LEU A 254 -1.48 7.78 -12.05
CA LEU A 254 -2.81 8.01 -11.50
C LEU A 254 -3.05 7.22 -10.20
N GLU A 255 -2.56 5.98 -10.13
CA GLU A 255 -2.71 5.11 -8.97
C GLU A 255 -1.86 5.58 -7.77
N LYS A 256 -0.57 5.82 -8.00
CA LYS A 256 0.38 6.13 -6.93
C LYS A 256 0.40 7.60 -6.54
N TYR A 257 0.10 8.50 -7.47
CA TYR A 257 0.21 9.95 -7.26
C TYR A 257 -1.10 10.71 -7.59
N PRO A 258 -2.26 10.29 -7.04
CA PRO A 258 -3.53 10.92 -7.34
C PRO A 258 -3.55 12.35 -6.80
N SER A 259 -3.67 13.32 -7.70
CA SER A 259 -3.79 14.75 -7.41
C SER A 259 -4.62 15.42 -8.50
N PRO A 260 -5.21 16.60 -8.26
CA PRO A 260 -5.86 17.36 -9.32
C PRO A 260 -4.95 17.59 -10.54
N THR A 261 -3.66 17.90 -10.33
CA THR A 261 -2.70 18.05 -11.44
C THR A 261 -2.53 16.75 -12.23
N MET A 262 -2.34 15.61 -11.57
CA MET A 262 -2.21 14.33 -12.27
C MET A 262 -3.49 13.96 -13.00
N TYR A 263 -4.64 14.25 -12.39
CA TYR A 263 -5.95 14.03 -12.99
C TYR A 263 -6.16 14.89 -14.24
N ASN A 264 -5.74 16.16 -14.22
CA ASN A 264 -5.75 17.02 -15.40
C ASN A 264 -4.82 16.48 -16.50
N LYS A 265 -3.65 15.96 -16.13
CA LYS A 265 -2.72 15.34 -17.08
C LYS A 265 -3.30 14.11 -17.77
N MET A 266 -4.22 13.38 -17.13
CA MET A 266 -4.92 12.26 -17.79
C MET A 266 -5.85 12.71 -18.91
N TYR A 267 -6.50 13.89 -18.78
CA TYR A 267 -7.27 14.45 -19.89
C TYR A 267 -6.36 14.83 -21.06
N GLU A 268 -5.23 15.50 -20.78
CA GLU A 268 -4.23 15.82 -21.81
C GLU A 268 -3.71 14.55 -22.50
N TYR A 269 -3.45 13.48 -21.73
CA TYR A 269 -3.02 12.19 -22.27
C TYR A 269 -4.10 11.51 -23.12
N ALA A 270 -5.36 11.51 -22.69
CA ALA A 270 -6.46 10.92 -23.45
C ALA A 270 -6.70 11.61 -24.80
N GLU A 271 -6.45 12.92 -24.88
CA GLU A 271 -6.46 13.67 -26.14
C GLU A 271 -5.26 13.33 -27.02
N PHE A 272 -4.07 13.28 -26.41
CA PHE A 272 -2.80 12.99 -27.08
C PHE A 272 -2.72 11.56 -27.66
N GLU A 273 -3.20 10.55 -26.94
CA GLU A 273 -3.04 9.15 -27.33
C GLU A 273 -3.76 8.84 -28.65
N THR A 274 -3.03 8.19 -29.56
CA THR A 274 -3.49 7.88 -30.91
C THR A 274 -3.79 6.40 -31.10
N ASP A 275 -3.16 5.52 -30.32
CA ASP A 275 -3.47 4.10 -30.33
C ASP A 275 -4.88 3.86 -29.81
N THR A 276 -5.71 3.18 -30.61
CA THR A 276 -7.14 3.00 -30.32
C THR A 276 -7.40 2.36 -28.96
N LEU A 277 -6.61 1.34 -28.58
CA LEU A 277 -6.84 0.62 -27.33
C LEU A 277 -6.49 1.50 -26.13
N TYR A 278 -5.31 2.12 -26.15
CA TYR A 278 -4.85 2.96 -25.05
C TYR A 278 -5.60 4.28 -24.96
N LYS A 279 -6.05 4.83 -26.08
CA LYS A 279 -6.96 5.99 -26.11
C LYS A 279 -8.30 5.65 -25.46
N GLN A 280 -8.89 4.49 -25.78
CA GLN A 280 -10.13 4.05 -25.14
C GLN A 280 -9.94 3.87 -23.62
N ALA A 281 -8.86 3.20 -23.21
CA ALA A 281 -8.54 3.04 -21.80
C ALA A 281 -8.34 4.40 -21.09
N ALA A 282 -7.58 5.31 -21.70
CA ALA A 282 -7.35 6.66 -21.19
C ALA A 282 -8.66 7.45 -21.06
N ASN A 283 -9.63 7.31 -21.97
CA ASN A 283 -10.93 7.96 -21.87
C ASN A 283 -11.85 7.38 -20.80
N MET A 284 -11.57 6.15 -20.32
CA MET A 284 -12.37 5.50 -19.28
C MET A 284 -11.88 5.82 -17.85
N PHE A 285 -10.76 6.53 -17.69
CA PHE A 285 -10.16 6.78 -16.38
C PHE A 285 -11.12 7.45 -15.38
N ASP A 286 -11.95 8.39 -15.85
CA ASP A 286 -12.94 9.14 -15.04
C ASP A 286 -13.93 8.21 -14.32
N TYR A 287 -14.30 7.10 -14.97
CA TYR A 287 -15.27 6.15 -14.44
C TYR A 287 -14.69 5.32 -13.29
N PHE A 288 -13.40 4.99 -13.35
CA PHE A 288 -12.74 4.15 -12.36
C PHE A 288 -11.99 4.94 -11.29
N PHE A 289 -11.70 6.22 -11.54
CA PHE A 289 -10.91 7.03 -10.64
C PHE A 289 -11.58 7.17 -9.26
N LYS A 290 -10.78 6.85 -8.24
CA LYS A 290 -11.10 7.10 -6.85
C LYS A 290 -9.86 7.68 -6.20
N ILE A 291 -10.05 8.77 -5.47
CA ILE A 291 -8.96 9.34 -4.70
C ILE A 291 -8.46 8.32 -3.66
N SER A 292 -7.17 8.04 -3.67
CA SER A 292 -6.58 7.04 -2.77
C SER A 292 -6.65 7.49 -1.32
N ARG A 293 -7.01 6.57 -0.43
CA ARG A 293 -6.94 6.79 1.02
C ARG A 293 -5.46 6.92 1.41
N PRO A 294 -5.04 8.02 2.05
CA PRO A 294 -3.66 8.15 2.50
C PRO A 294 -3.28 7.02 3.46
N ASP A 295 -2.02 6.58 3.44
CA ASP A 295 -1.53 5.55 4.36
C ASP A 295 -1.72 5.97 5.84
N SER A 296 -1.82 4.98 6.72
CA SER A 296 -2.01 5.21 8.16
C SER A 296 -0.89 6.05 8.81
N SER A 297 0.32 6.01 8.25
CA SER A 297 1.49 6.79 8.69
C SER A 297 1.41 8.28 8.34
N VAL A 298 0.60 8.67 7.35
CA VAL A 298 0.47 10.08 6.93
C VAL A 298 -0.18 10.91 8.04
N SER A 299 0.51 11.93 8.54
CA SER A 299 -0.03 12.76 9.63
C SER A 299 -1.18 13.67 9.17
N ILE A 300 -2.08 14.04 10.09
CA ILE A 300 -3.19 14.97 9.78
C ILE A 300 -2.67 16.31 9.23
N PRO A 301 -1.60 16.95 9.78
CA PRO A 301 -1.02 18.15 9.18
C PRO A 301 -0.64 17.98 7.70
N VAL A 302 0.04 16.89 7.33
CA VAL A 302 0.40 16.61 5.92
C VAL A 302 -0.85 16.46 5.04
N MET A 303 -1.93 15.88 5.58
CA MET A 303 -3.20 15.80 4.86
C MET A 303 -3.85 17.19 4.70
N LEU A 304 -3.73 18.09 5.68
CA LEU A 304 -4.21 19.47 5.54
C LEU A 304 -3.43 20.24 4.47
N ASP A 305 -2.10 20.05 4.42
CA ASP A 305 -1.25 20.64 3.37
C ASP A 305 -1.67 20.13 1.98
N SER A 306 -1.94 18.83 1.86
CA SER A 306 -2.47 18.22 0.63
C SER A 306 -3.83 18.80 0.25
N LEU A 307 -4.76 18.93 1.20
CA LEU A 307 -6.08 19.52 0.96
C LEU A 307 -5.97 20.99 0.52
N SER A 308 -5.05 21.75 1.11
CA SER A 308 -4.75 23.12 0.69
C SER A 308 -4.25 23.15 -0.75
N SER A 309 -3.26 22.31 -1.07
CA SER A 309 -2.72 22.17 -2.43
C SER A 309 -3.80 21.77 -3.44
N TYR A 310 -4.69 20.84 -3.09
CA TYR A 310 -5.80 20.46 -3.96
C TYR A 310 -6.80 21.59 -4.18
N THR A 311 -7.03 22.42 -3.17
CA THR A 311 -7.92 23.59 -3.28
C THR A 311 -7.34 24.60 -4.28
N GLU A 312 -6.03 24.87 -4.19
CA GLU A 312 -5.31 25.73 -5.13
C GLU A 312 -5.35 25.16 -6.56
N GLN A 313 -4.96 23.90 -6.75
CA GLN A 313 -4.95 23.29 -8.09
C GLN A 313 -6.34 23.26 -8.73
N CYS A 314 -7.40 22.92 -7.98
CA CYS A 314 -8.76 22.94 -8.48
C CYS A 314 -9.20 24.36 -8.92
N TYR A 315 -8.72 25.39 -8.25
CA TYR A 315 -8.96 26.78 -8.65
C TYR A 315 -8.20 27.12 -9.94
N ASP A 316 -6.91 26.76 -10.02
CA ASP A 316 -6.07 27.01 -11.20
C ASP A 316 -6.62 26.33 -12.46
N PHE A 317 -7.19 25.13 -12.32
CA PHE A 317 -7.85 24.42 -13.42
C PHE A 317 -9.28 24.88 -13.70
N THR A 318 -9.75 25.94 -13.03
CA THR A 318 -11.13 26.47 -13.14
C THR A 318 -12.23 25.47 -12.77
N TRP A 319 -11.88 24.40 -12.05
CA TRP A 319 -12.83 23.45 -11.46
C TRP A 319 -13.52 24.04 -10.22
N LEU A 320 -12.89 25.05 -9.62
CA LEU A 320 -13.42 25.96 -8.60
C LEU A 320 -13.30 27.40 -9.14
N LYS A 321 -14.41 28.13 -9.33
CA LYS A 321 -14.39 29.40 -10.12
C LYS A 321 -14.47 30.70 -9.31
N ASN A 322 -14.49 30.64 -7.97
CA ASN A 322 -14.76 31.81 -7.14
C ASN A 322 -13.67 32.07 -6.11
N ASP A 323 -12.98 33.19 -6.25
CA ASP A 323 -11.85 33.60 -5.39
C ASP A 323 -12.26 33.76 -3.94
N GLN A 324 -13.44 34.34 -3.71
CA GLN A 324 -13.97 34.55 -2.36
C GLN A 324 -14.28 33.20 -1.70
N PHE A 325 -14.93 32.28 -2.42
CA PHE A 325 -15.25 30.96 -1.91
C PHE A 325 -13.98 30.12 -1.70
N LYS A 326 -13.02 30.19 -2.61
CA LYS A 326 -11.69 29.59 -2.42
C LYS A 326 -11.02 30.14 -1.15
N SER A 327 -11.07 31.46 -0.93
CA SER A 327 -10.54 32.08 0.29
C SER A 327 -11.25 31.61 1.55
N GLU A 328 -12.58 31.47 1.53
CA GLU A 328 -13.38 30.89 2.62
C GLU A 328 -12.93 29.45 2.94
N LEU A 329 -12.67 28.64 1.90
CA LEU A 329 -12.21 27.25 2.03
C LEU A 329 -10.79 27.18 2.62
N THR A 330 -9.85 27.96 2.09
CA THR A 330 -8.47 28.02 2.60
C THR A 330 -8.41 28.51 4.04
N GLN A 331 -9.25 29.47 4.42
CA GLN A 331 -9.38 29.92 5.82
C GLN A 331 -9.81 28.81 6.78
N LYS A 332 -10.71 27.91 6.35
CA LYS A 332 -11.12 26.74 7.15
C LYS A 332 -9.95 25.78 7.37
N ILE A 333 -9.14 25.53 6.34
CA ILE A 333 -7.94 24.67 6.43
C ILE A 333 -6.90 25.29 7.39
N MET A 334 -6.65 26.60 7.27
CA MET A 334 -5.74 27.31 8.18
C MET A 334 -6.23 27.25 9.62
N ALA A 335 -7.54 27.47 9.85
CA ALA A 335 -8.13 27.35 11.18
C ALA A 335 -7.98 25.93 11.75
N SER A 336 -8.21 24.89 10.94
CA SER A 336 -7.97 23.49 11.34
C SER A 336 -6.53 23.25 11.78
N SER A 337 -5.56 23.79 11.04
CA SER A 337 -4.14 23.68 11.37
C SER A 337 -3.82 24.35 12.72
N ASN A 338 -4.34 25.56 12.95
CA ASN A 338 -4.17 26.28 14.21
C ASN A 338 -4.80 25.53 15.41
N TYR A 339 -5.97 24.91 15.20
CA TYR A 339 -6.60 24.08 16.23
C TYR A 339 -5.79 22.83 16.56
N LEU A 340 -5.17 22.18 15.58
CA LEU A 340 -4.26 21.06 15.84
C LEU A 340 -3.03 21.46 16.65
N ILE A 341 -2.41 22.60 16.31
CA ILE A 341 -1.28 23.16 17.07
C ILE A 341 -1.69 23.41 18.53
N SER A 342 -2.91 23.91 18.73
CA SER A 342 -3.50 24.17 20.05
C SER A 342 -4.07 22.92 20.75
N LYS A 343 -3.88 21.73 20.16
CA LYS A 343 -4.40 20.43 20.66
C LYS A 343 -5.93 20.38 20.80
N ASP A 344 -6.63 21.14 19.97
CA ASP A 344 -8.10 21.18 19.90
C ASP A 344 -8.62 20.43 18.68
N SER A 345 -8.50 19.11 18.72
CA SER A 345 -8.87 18.25 17.60
C SER A 345 -10.38 18.23 17.29
N ILE A 346 -11.23 18.63 18.26
CA ILE A 346 -12.69 18.75 18.08
C ILE A 346 -13.01 19.95 17.20
N ASN A 347 -12.43 21.12 17.49
CA ASN A 347 -12.65 22.29 16.63
C ASN A 347 -11.95 22.15 15.27
N CYS A 348 -10.83 21.43 15.20
CA CYS A 348 -10.26 20.98 13.93
C CYS A 348 -11.28 20.16 13.11
N TYR A 349 -11.93 19.16 13.72
CA TYR A 349 -12.96 18.35 13.06
C TYR A 349 -14.10 19.24 12.54
N LYS A 350 -14.60 20.19 13.33
CA LYS A 350 -15.70 21.08 12.93
C LYS A 350 -15.33 21.91 11.69
N GLN A 351 -14.13 22.45 11.63
CA GLN A 351 -13.67 23.24 10.48
C GLN A 351 -13.55 22.39 9.21
N ILE A 352 -12.99 21.18 9.29
CA ILE A 352 -12.93 20.25 8.15
C ILE A 352 -14.32 19.77 7.73
N LYS A 353 -15.22 19.55 8.69
CA LYS A 353 -16.60 19.17 8.37
C LYS A 353 -17.33 20.32 7.69
N SER A 354 -17.15 21.56 8.18
CA SER A 354 -17.68 22.76 7.56
C SER A 354 -17.16 22.94 6.13
N PHE A 355 -15.86 22.74 5.90
CA PHE A 355 -15.25 22.75 4.56
C PHE A 355 -15.97 21.76 3.63
N GLN A 356 -16.11 20.50 4.06
CA GLN A 356 -16.75 19.46 3.27
C GLN A 356 -18.23 19.78 2.98
N THR A 357 -18.97 20.27 3.97
CA THR A 357 -20.38 20.66 3.79
C THR A 357 -20.53 21.82 2.81
N SER A 358 -19.65 22.83 2.87
CA SER A 358 -19.66 23.94 1.92
C SER A 358 -19.43 23.46 0.48
N ILE A 359 -18.48 22.54 0.26
CA ILE A 359 -18.27 21.93 -1.06
C ILE A 359 -19.51 21.18 -1.53
N GLN A 360 -20.12 20.36 -0.67
CA GLN A 360 -21.34 19.61 -1.00
C GLN A 360 -22.48 20.53 -1.42
N GLN A 361 -22.78 21.55 -0.61
CA GLN A 361 -23.87 22.47 -0.87
C GLN A 361 -23.67 23.18 -2.19
N VAL A 362 -22.50 23.78 -2.38
CA VAL A 362 -22.18 24.51 -3.60
C VAL A 362 -22.19 23.58 -4.81
N TYR A 363 -21.65 22.37 -4.74
CA TYR A 363 -21.71 21.40 -5.84
C TYR A 363 -23.15 21.01 -6.21
N SER A 364 -24.02 20.78 -5.21
CA SER A 364 -25.44 20.49 -5.42
C SER A 364 -26.20 21.65 -6.05
N ASP A 365 -25.81 22.89 -5.71
CA ASP A 365 -26.41 24.12 -6.25
C ASP A 365 -25.80 24.54 -7.60
N SER A 366 -24.65 23.94 -7.98
CA SER A 366 -23.86 24.30 -9.17
C SER A 366 -24.44 23.64 -10.43
N ALA A 367 -25.56 24.17 -10.92
CA ALA A 367 -26.02 23.93 -12.28
C ALA A 367 -25.70 25.14 -13.19
N GLY A 368 -25.00 24.92 -14.31
CA GLY A 368 -24.70 25.98 -15.28
C GLY A 368 -23.68 27.02 -14.78
N SER A 369 -23.90 28.30 -15.09
CA SER A 369 -22.95 29.41 -14.85
C SER A 369 -23.02 30.03 -13.44
N TYR A 370 -23.06 29.21 -12.39
CA TYR A 370 -23.16 29.68 -11.00
C TYR A 370 -21.85 30.36 -10.52
N PRO A 371 -21.90 31.52 -9.82
CA PRO A 371 -20.67 32.23 -9.45
C PRO A 371 -19.76 31.48 -8.48
N LYS A 372 -20.28 30.72 -7.51
CA LYS A 372 -19.48 29.88 -6.58
C LYS A 372 -19.20 28.47 -7.12
N TYR A 373 -19.30 28.24 -8.43
CA TYR A 373 -19.25 26.91 -9.07
C TYR A 373 -18.15 25.95 -8.57
N VAL A 374 -18.55 24.70 -8.34
CA VAL A 374 -17.67 23.52 -8.11
C VAL A 374 -17.99 22.46 -9.16
N SER A 375 -17.00 22.03 -9.95
CA SER A 375 -17.16 20.98 -10.94
C SER A 375 -17.22 19.57 -10.33
N LYS A 376 -17.63 18.57 -11.12
CA LYS A 376 -17.51 17.14 -10.74
C LYS A 376 -16.07 16.78 -10.37
N ASP A 377 -15.09 17.35 -11.05
CA ASP A 377 -13.68 17.06 -10.85
C ASP A 377 -13.16 17.68 -9.56
N ALA A 378 -13.45 18.97 -9.29
CA ALA A 378 -13.15 19.57 -7.99
C ALA A 378 -13.82 18.80 -6.85
N TYR A 379 -15.07 18.38 -7.03
CA TYR A 379 -15.80 17.64 -6.02
C TYR A 379 -15.11 16.32 -5.64
N LYS A 380 -14.51 15.58 -6.60
CA LYS A 380 -13.77 14.34 -6.29
C LYS A 380 -12.68 14.54 -5.25
N PHE A 381 -11.91 15.62 -5.36
CA PHE A 381 -10.81 15.90 -4.44
C PHE A 381 -11.32 16.62 -3.19
N LEU A 382 -12.08 17.70 -3.35
CA LEU A 382 -12.44 18.59 -2.25
C LEU A 382 -13.57 18.05 -1.36
N TYR A 383 -14.35 17.06 -1.80
CA TYR A 383 -15.36 16.43 -0.95
C TYR A 383 -14.89 15.11 -0.33
N TYR A 384 -14.27 14.23 -1.13
CA TYR A 384 -13.88 12.91 -0.65
C TYR A 384 -12.58 12.93 0.15
N TYR A 385 -11.57 13.73 -0.22
CA TYR A 385 -10.31 13.77 0.53
C TYR A 385 -10.49 14.17 2.00
N PRO A 386 -11.29 15.21 2.35
CA PRO A 386 -11.56 15.56 3.74
C PRO A 386 -12.19 14.43 4.57
N LYS A 387 -12.87 13.44 3.95
CA LYS A 387 -13.42 12.29 4.69
C LYS A 387 -12.32 11.52 5.44
N TYR A 388 -11.18 11.33 4.79
CA TYR A 388 -10.05 10.63 5.41
C TYR A 388 -9.45 11.40 6.59
N ILE A 389 -9.50 12.74 6.54
CA ILE A 389 -9.08 13.59 7.66
C ILE A 389 -10.07 13.43 8.83
N LEU A 390 -11.37 13.51 8.54
CA LEU A 390 -12.43 13.38 9.55
C LEU A 390 -12.43 12.01 10.23
N GLU A 391 -12.11 10.94 9.51
CA GLU A 391 -11.99 9.58 10.07
C GLU A 391 -10.89 9.43 11.13
N ARG A 392 -9.83 10.26 11.02
CA ARG A 392 -8.66 10.26 11.92
C ARG A 392 -8.82 11.22 13.10
N LEU A 393 -9.73 12.18 13.00
CA LEU A 393 -10.00 13.13 14.07
C LEU A 393 -11.04 12.56 15.06
N PRO A 394 -10.96 12.94 16.35
CA PRO A 394 -12.07 12.73 17.27
C PRO A 394 -13.26 13.56 16.79
N SER A 395 -14.35 12.88 16.43
CA SER A 395 -15.60 13.55 16.08
C SER A 395 -16.33 13.98 17.36
N PRO A 396 -16.94 15.18 17.40
CA PRO A 396 -17.94 15.48 18.40
C PRO A 396 -19.09 14.47 18.31
N PRO A 397 -19.84 14.25 19.39
CA PRO A 397 -20.96 13.31 19.39
C PRO A 397 -22.01 13.77 18.39
N ASN A 398 -22.51 12.84 17.59
CA ASN A 398 -23.58 13.10 16.63
C ASN A 398 -24.92 12.95 17.33
N ILE A 399 -25.53 14.06 17.76
CA ILE A 399 -26.81 14.02 18.49
C ILE A 399 -27.93 14.32 17.50
N LYS A 400 -28.97 13.48 17.47
CA LYS A 400 -30.05 13.55 16.49
C LYS A 400 -31.41 13.67 17.16
N LEU A 401 -32.32 14.39 16.53
CA LEU A 401 -33.75 14.36 16.80
C LEU A 401 -34.45 13.68 15.61
N GLU A 402 -35.14 12.58 15.89
CA GLU A 402 -35.83 11.76 14.89
C GLU A 402 -37.32 11.61 15.24
N ASP A 403 -38.15 11.46 14.22
CA ASP A 403 -39.55 11.06 14.38
C ASP A 403 -39.69 9.58 14.73
N SER A 404 -40.93 9.13 14.97
CA SER A 404 -41.19 7.73 15.31
C SER A 404 -40.77 6.73 14.21
N GLN A 405 -40.62 7.19 12.98
CA GLN A 405 -40.21 6.42 11.80
C GLN A 405 -38.69 6.49 11.53
N GLY A 406 -37.94 7.30 12.29
CA GLY A 406 -36.48 7.46 12.13
C GLY A 406 -36.08 8.56 11.13
N LYS A 407 -37.01 9.40 10.69
CA LYS A 407 -36.69 10.59 9.87
C LYS A 407 -36.26 11.74 10.77
N LEU A 408 -35.25 12.49 10.36
CA LEU A 408 -34.80 13.67 11.12
C LEU A 408 -35.90 14.74 11.22
N LEU A 409 -36.03 15.33 12.40
CA LEU A 409 -36.97 16.41 12.68
C LEU A 409 -36.24 17.73 12.87
N PRO A 410 -36.51 18.75 12.03
CA PRO A 410 -36.00 20.09 12.27
C PRO A 410 -36.70 20.73 13.49
N ASN A 411 -36.16 21.85 13.99
CA ASN A 411 -36.77 22.70 15.04
C ASN A 411 -36.70 22.20 16.49
N GLY A 412 -35.98 21.11 16.80
CA GLY A 412 -35.62 20.81 18.18
C GLY A 412 -34.59 21.79 18.76
N SER A 413 -34.50 21.87 20.09
CA SER A 413 -33.42 22.57 20.78
C SER A 413 -32.74 21.64 21.78
N LEU A 414 -31.40 21.56 21.72
CA LEU A 414 -30.61 20.72 22.61
C LEU A 414 -29.78 21.57 23.57
N GLN A 415 -29.70 21.14 24.83
CA GLN A 415 -28.77 21.63 25.85
C GLN A 415 -27.91 20.50 26.40
N TYR A 416 -26.71 20.83 26.87
CA TYR A 416 -25.80 19.90 27.56
C TYR A 416 -25.32 20.47 28.90
N TYR A 417 -25.07 19.60 29.87
CA TYR A 417 -24.70 20.01 31.22
C TYR A 417 -23.18 19.93 31.48
N GLU A 418 -22.53 21.07 31.65
CA GLU A 418 -21.10 21.16 31.98
C GLU A 418 -20.87 22.38 32.88
N GLY A 419 -21.00 22.18 34.20
CA GLY A 419 -21.03 23.27 35.18
C GLY A 419 -22.30 24.14 35.11
N GLY A 420 -23.26 23.75 34.27
CA GLY A 420 -24.52 24.45 33.97
C GLY A 420 -25.09 23.99 32.63
N TRP A 421 -26.37 24.27 32.37
CA TRP A 421 -26.99 23.97 31.08
C TRP A 421 -26.52 24.96 30.02
N LYS A 422 -25.86 24.45 28.98
CA LYS A 422 -25.36 25.21 27.84
C LYS A 422 -26.12 24.82 26.57
N PRO A 423 -26.43 25.76 25.66
CA PRO A 423 -27.04 25.42 24.38
C PRO A 423 -26.05 24.66 23.50
N ALA A 424 -26.54 23.64 22.81
CA ALA A 424 -25.82 22.97 21.73
C ALA A 424 -25.94 23.77 20.43
N THR A 425 -25.00 23.55 19.50
CA THR A 425 -25.13 24.05 18.13
C THR A 425 -26.16 23.21 17.38
N ASN A 426 -27.20 23.85 16.85
CA ASN A 426 -28.23 23.23 16.03
C ASN A 426 -27.89 23.40 14.54
N ASN A 427 -27.88 22.32 13.76
CA ASN A 427 -27.58 22.34 12.33
C ASN A 427 -28.79 22.65 11.44
N GLY A 428 -29.99 22.78 12.02
CA GLY A 428 -31.23 23.10 11.31
C GLY A 428 -31.89 21.92 10.60
N ASP A 429 -31.24 20.76 10.57
CA ASP A 429 -31.71 19.53 9.91
C ASP A 429 -32.13 18.43 10.91
N GLY A 430 -32.20 18.75 12.21
CA GLY A 430 -32.47 17.78 13.28
C GLY A 430 -31.21 17.15 13.88
N THR A 431 -30.02 17.60 13.51
CA THR A 431 -28.76 17.19 14.14
C THR A 431 -28.13 18.31 14.98
N PHE A 432 -27.40 17.93 16.02
CA PHE A 432 -26.84 18.84 17.01
C PHE A 432 -25.39 18.48 17.35
N PHE A 433 -24.61 19.50 17.68
CA PHE A 433 -23.23 19.37 18.16
C PHE A 433 -23.05 20.02 19.52
N ILE A 434 -22.24 19.40 20.36
CA ILE A 434 -21.80 19.96 21.64
C ILE A 434 -20.28 20.09 21.63
N ASP A 435 -19.77 21.12 22.30
CA ASP A 435 -18.34 21.36 22.45
C ASP A 435 -17.91 21.03 23.88
N THR A 436 -17.54 19.78 24.12
CA THR A 436 -17.13 19.33 25.46
C THR A 436 -15.94 18.37 25.37
N LYS A 437 -15.08 18.44 26.38
CA LYS A 437 -13.96 17.50 26.58
C LYS A 437 -14.34 16.35 27.53
N LEU A 438 -15.56 16.35 28.07
CA LEU A 438 -16.04 15.31 28.98
C LEU A 438 -16.33 14.01 28.24
N LYS A 439 -15.98 12.87 28.85
CA LYS A 439 -16.27 11.53 28.32
C LYS A 439 -17.75 11.15 28.45
N THR A 440 -18.44 11.71 29.43
CA THR A 440 -19.87 11.47 29.68
C THR A 440 -20.55 12.78 30.03
N ILE A 441 -21.77 12.99 29.54
CA ILE A 441 -22.51 14.23 29.78
C ILE A 441 -24.03 14.00 29.89
N SER A 442 -24.73 14.93 30.53
CA SER A 442 -26.19 14.98 30.49
C SER A 442 -26.67 15.88 29.35
N LEU A 443 -27.66 15.40 28.60
CA LEU A 443 -28.23 16.04 27.43
C LEU A 443 -29.72 16.24 27.63
N ARG A 444 -30.24 17.43 27.32
CA ARG A 444 -31.66 17.76 27.38
C ARG A 444 -32.13 18.22 26.02
N MET A 445 -33.02 17.45 25.41
CA MET A 445 -33.70 17.81 24.18
C MET A 445 -35.08 18.38 24.50
N THR A 446 -35.44 19.45 23.83
CA THR A 446 -36.79 20.03 23.85
C THR A 446 -37.33 20.09 22.42
N TYR A 447 -38.55 19.60 22.22
CA TYR A 447 -39.24 19.60 20.93
C TYR A 447 -40.75 19.67 21.17
N GLU A 448 -41.45 20.59 20.49
CA GLU A 448 -42.91 20.77 20.58
C GLU A 448 -43.43 20.70 22.03
N TYR A 449 -42.84 21.53 22.91
CA TYR A 449 -43.14 21.65 24.34
C TYR A 449 -42.75 20.45 25.23
N GLY A 450 -42.50 19.28 24.65
CA GLY A 450 -41.94 18.13 25.36
C GLY A 450 -40.44 18.27 25.61
N SER A 451 -39.95 17.71 26.72
CA SER A 451 -38.50 17.60 26.97
C SER A 451 -38.09 16.20 27.43
N GLN A 452 -36.92 15.76 26.97
CA GLN A 452 -36.30 14.51 27.40
C GLN A 452 -34.88 14.80 27.87
N THR A 453 -34.53 14.35 29.06
CA THR A 453 -33.15 14.39 29.56
C THR A 453 -32.55 12.98 29.56
N LYS A 454 -31.40 12.81 28.91
CA LYS A 454 -30.56 11.61 29.00
C LYS A 454 -29.34 11.96 29.84
N ASN A 455 -29.13 11.22 30.94
CA ASN A 455 -28.02 11.46 31.86
C ASN A 455 -26.86 10.49 31.60
N ASN A 456 -25.63 10.92 31.93
CA ASN A 456 -24.41 10.12 31.85
C ASN A 456 -24.20 9.45 30.48
N VAL A 457 -24.57 10.15 29.40
CA VAL A 457 -24.41 9.63 28.03
C VAL A 457 -22.94 9.69 27.65
N ALA A 458 -22.38 8.57 27.19
CA ALA A 458 -21.03 8.53 26.67
C ALA A 458 -20.90 9.37 25.39
N ILE A 459 -19.87 10.20 25.34
CA ILE A 459 -19.57 11.09 24.23
C ILE A 459 -18.48 10.48 23.35
N GLY A 460 -18.73 10.38 22.04
CA GLY A 460 -17.82 9.75 21.09
C GLY A 460 -18.42 9.59 19.69
N LYS A 461 -18.02 8.54 18.97
CA LYS A 461 -18.44 8.29 17.58
C LYS A 461 -19.90 7.85 17.43
N GLU A 462 -20.50 7.28 18.48
CA GLU A 462 -21.87 6.78 18.41
C GLU A 462 -22.89 7.92 18.38
N ALA A 463 -23.94 7.74 17.58
CA ALA A 463 -25.01 8.71 17.50
C ALA A 463 -25.92 8.62 18.74
N ILE A 464 -26.20 9.76 19.35
CA ILE A 464 -27.13 9.84 20.48
C ILE A 464 -28.47 10.31 19.91
N VAL A 465 -29.44 9.40 19.84
CA VAL A 465 -30.73 9.67 19.20
C VAL A 465 -31.78 10.04 20.25
N PHE A 466 -32.41 11.20 20.11
CA PHE A 466 -33.69 11.55 20.71
C PHE A 466 -34.78 11.22 19.69
N LYS A 467 -35.71 10.34 20.05
CA LYS A 467 -36.72 9.85 19.12
C LYS A 467 -38.11 10.16 19.66
N THR A 468 -38.97 10.75 18.83
CA THR A 468 -40.38 10.91 19.21
C THR A 468 -41.09 9.56 19.18
N VAL A 469 -42.14 9.44 19.97
CA VAL A 469 -43.02 8.27 19.97
C VAL A 469 -44.40 8.70 19.50
N ASN A 470 -45.07 7.83 18.74
CA ASN A 470 -46.44 8.07 18.35
C ASN A 470 -47.37 7.83 19.55
N THR A 471 -47.95 8.90 20.09
CA THR A 471 -48.86 8.83 21.23
C THR A 471 -50.30 8.89 20.77
N LYS A 472 -51.13 7.96 21.25
CA LYS A 472 -52.59 8.01 21.10
C LYS A 472 -53.22 8.36 22.43
N VAL A 473 -53.94 9.48 22.51
CA VAL A 473 -54.65 9.91 23.71
C VAL A 473 -56.15 9.66 23.51
N LYS A 474 -56.82 9.15 24.55
CA LYS A 474 -58.28 9.03 24.61
C LYS A 474 -58.76 9.72 25.88
N LEU A 475 -59.75 10.59 25.73
CA LEU A 475 -60.47 11.15 26.87
C LEU A 475 -61.70 10.29 27.13
N ILE A 476 -61.84 9.80 28.36
CA ILE A 476 -62.97 8.97 28.80
C ILE A 476 -63.57 9.51 30.09
N ASP A 477 -64.87 9.33 30.29
CA ASP A 477 -65.54 9.63 31.54
C ASP A 477 -65.26 8.57 32.62
N SER A 478 -65.80 8.77 33.82
CA SER A 478 -65.66 7.83 34.94
C SER A 478 -66.31 6.46 34.71
N LYS A 479 -67.14 6.32 33.66
CA LYS A 479 -67.80 5.08 33.24
C LYS A 479 -67.10 4.43 32.04
N GLY A 480 -66.00 5.01 31.55
CA GLY A 480 -65.24 4.52 30.40
C GLY A 480 -65.78 4.95 29.03
N ALA A 481 -66.77 5.84 28.96
CA ALA A 481 -67.29 6.37 27.70
C ALA A 481 -66.38 7.47 27.13
N LEU A 482 -66.19 7.51 25.80
CA LEU A 482 -65.38 8.53 25.14
C LEU A 482 -66.00 9.92 25.27
N LEU A 483 -65.17 10.93 25.52
CA LEU A 483 -65.55 12.34 25.55
C LEU A 483 -64.93 13.08 24.36
N ASP A 484 -65.70 13.94 23.71
CA ASP A 484 -65.38 14.61 22.43
C ASP A 484 -65.10 16.12 22.54
N THR A 485 -65.11 16.68 23.76
CA THR A 485 -65.01 18.13 24.02
C THR A 485 -63.75 18.56 24.77
N GLY A 486 -62.71 17.72 24.81
CA GLY A 486 -61.44 18.01 25.48
C GLY A 486 -60.33 18.51 24.56
N THR A 487 -59.42 19.32 25.10
CA THR A 487 -58.15 19.68 24.43
C THR A 487 -57.01 18.89 25.07
N VAL A 488 -56.15 18.28 24.25
CA VAL A 488 -54.91 17.63 24.69
C VAL A 488 -53.75 18.57 24.37
N GLN A 489 -52.94 18.89 25.37
CA GLN A 489 -51.68 19.61 25.21
C GLN A 489 -50.55 18.74 25.80
N TYR A 490 -49.35 18.84 25.23
CA TYR A 490 -48.14 18.14 25.69
C TYR A 490 -47.40 18.92 26.77
#